data_AF-A0A0F9E565-F1
#
_entry.id   AF-A0A0F9E565-F1
#
_cell.length_a   1.000
_cell.length_b   1.000
_cell.length_c   1.000
_cell.angle_alpha   90.00
_cell.angle_beta   90.00
_cell.angle_gamma   90.00
#
_symmetry.space_group_name_H-M   'P 1'
#
loop_
_entity.id
_entity.type
_entity.pdbx_description
1 polymer ?
#
loop_
_entity_poly.entity_id
_entity_poly.type
_entity_poly.pdbx_seq_one_letter_code
_entity_poly.pdbx_strand_id
1 'polypeptide(L)'
;MNSKKLLTKSVLKHLPTVQFDALIQEVSRIVNNLKSRYPPNLSLQEFIETDYTTLFKNRLSELTKQNTNLNYEDLNRDKILHEFKDKKDSKIKIIEKLVEIGKNYGLSEYNITLESIPLILKVDSDKQAIDLVKGELYSKFEPFYNEIVEVFKFPSSLELKLECYDLFQNIYSRFKIETLYKNLKKLSPVVIFMFLKIKGYNITMKNLIHQMRLDEKEVRLLFRRSIELYPEYLKKDKKSIIQNQIRSIIDKFKFPEEFGVTSEAILDKFWTLLSSTTESVVAGTVCILTMIVMDIKNHSMAEICNSLGFTQSAVNYQIKHKIFEKLHIPGFKTITRSKELIKELIMKNIDIK
;
A
#
# COMPACT_ATOMS: atom_id res chain seq x y z
N MET A 1 30.12 -36.60 31.00
CA MET A 1 28.73 -36.10 31.09
C MET A 1 28.69 -34.66 30.59
N ASN A 2 28.31 -34.43 29.34
CA ASN A 2 28.16 -33.07 28.79
C ASN A 2 26.80 -32.52 29.21
N SER A 3 26.80 -31.46 30.03
CA SER A 3 25.60 -30.74 30.43
C SER A 3 24.92 -30.13 29.20
N LYS A 4 23.78 -30.71 28.78
CA LYS A 4 22.86 -30.07 27.84
C LYS A 4 22.42 -28.74 28.46
N LYS A 5 22.99 -27.62 27.99
CA LYS A 5 22.46 -26.29 28.29
C LYS A 5 21.06 -26.22 27.67
N LEU A 6 20.03 -26.26 28.51
CA LEU A 6 18.69 -25.82 28.12
C LEU A 6 18.80 -24.39 27.61
N LEU A 7 18.32 -24.15 26.40
CA LEU A 7 18.08 -22.80 25.92
C LEU A 7 17.04 -22.20 26.84
N THR A 8 17.38 -21.10 27.49
CA THR A 8 16.39 -20.33 28.24
C THR A 8 15.80 -19.27 27.33
N LYS A 9 14.60 -18.78 27.66
CA LYS A 9 13.91 -17.62 27.05
C LYS A 9 14.80 -16.38 26.81
N SER A 10 15.97 -16.32 27.45
CA SER A 10 16.99 -15.29 27.27
C SER A 10 17.80 -15.42 25.97
N VAL A 11 18.07 -16.64 25.49
CA VAL A 11 18.89 -16.88 24.29
C VAL A 11 18.13 -16.51 23.01
N LEU A 12 16.81 -16.72 22.99
CA LEU A 12 15.95 -16.37 21.87
C LEU A 12 15.68 -14.86 21.76
N LYS A 13 15.84 -14.10 22.86
CA LYS A 13 15.77 -12.63 22.84
C LYS A 13 16.99 -11.97 22.20
N HIS A 14 18.02 -12.74 21.83
CA HIS A 14 19.25 -12.23 21.20
C HIS A 14 19.36 -12.61 19.72
N LEU A 15 18.34 -13.27 19.16
CA LEU A 15 18.21 -13.37 17.71
C LEU A 15 17.95 -11.96 17.16
N PRO A 16 18.70 -11.49 16.15
CA PRO A 16 18.45 -10.19 15.52
C PRO A 16 17.00 -10.11 15.06
N THR A 17 16.24 -9.10 15.51
CA THR A 17 14.80 -8.91 15.28
C THR A 17 14.39 -9.13 13.82
N VAL A 18 15.22 -8.68 12.89
CA VAL A 18 15.03 -8.78 11.42
C VAL A 18 14.93 -10.24 10.94
N GLN A 19 15.65 -11.17 11.56
CA GLN A 19 15.72 -12.57 11.13
C GLN A 19 14.61 -13.42 11.74
N PHE A 20 14.16 -13.07 12.96
CA PHE A 20 12.98 -13.66 13.58
C PHE A 20 11.71 -13.29 12.81
N ASP A 21 11.63 -12.05 12.33
CA ASP A 21 10.54 -11.58 11.47
C ASP A 21 10.50 -12.34 10.13
N ALA A 22 11.66 -12.61 9.53
CA ALA A 22 11.76 -13.39 8.30
C ALA A 22 11.27 -14.85 8.47
N LEU A 23 11.63 -15.50 9.60
CA LEU A 23 11.12 -16.83 9.95
C LEU A 23 9.59 -16.81 10.11
N ILE A 24 9.07 -15.81 10.82
CA ILE A 24 7.63 -15.65 11.03
C ILE A 24 6.91 -15.44 9.70
N GLN A 25 7.44 -14.61 8.81
CA GLN A 25 6.86 -14.35 7.49
C GLN A 25 6.79 -15.61 6.65
N GLU A 26 7.85 -16.42 6.64
CA GLU A 26 7.94 -17.63 5.83
C GLU A 26 7.02 -18.75 6.36
N VAL A 27 6.98 -18.95 7.68
CA VAL A 27 6.01 -19.87 8.31
C VAL A 27 4.58 -19.41 8.02
N SER A 28 4.30 -18.11 8.15
CA SER A 28 2.98 -17.54 7.85
C SER A 28 2.60 -17.75 6.38
N ARG A 29 3.56 -17.65 5.45
CA ARG A 29 3.37 -17.91 4.01
C ARG A 29 2.96 -19.36 3.74
N ILE A 30 3.65 -20.32 4.35
CA ILE A 30 3.32 -21.75 4.21
C ILE A 30 1.93 -22.04 4.78
N VAL A 31 1.60 -21.48 5.93
CA VAL A 31 0.29 -21.67 6.59
C VAL A 31 -0.84 -21.06 5.78
N ASN A 32 -0.65 -19.85 5.24
CA ASN A 32 -1.65 -19.19 4.39
C ASN A 32 -1.89 -19.95 3.08
N ASN A 33 -0.84 -20.54 2.50
CA ASN A 33 -0.98 -21.42 1.33
C ASN A 33 -1.77 -22.71 1.63
N LEU A 34 -1.74 -23.20 2.86
CA LEU A 34 -2.55 -24.33 3.30
C LEU A 34 -4.00 -23.90 3.54
N LYS A 35 -4.23 -22.76 4.20
CA LYS A 35 -5.56 -22.19 4.45
C LYS A 35 -6.31 -21.82 3.15
N SER A 36 -5.60 -21.49 2.08
CA SER A 36 -6.23 -21.20 0.79
C SER A 36 -6.65 -22.45 0.00
N ARG A 37 -6.05 -23.61 0.31
CA ARG A 37 -6.32 -24.89 -0.36
C ARG A 37 -7.29 -25.79 0.39
N TYR A 38 -7.36 -25.64 1.72
CA TYR A 38 -8.18 -26.46 2.61
C TYR A 38 -9.10 -25.56 3.45
N PRO A 39 -10.25 -26.05 3.95
CA PRO A 39 -11.31 -25.22 4.53
C PRO A 39 -10.83 -24.24 5.62
N PRO A 40 -11.56 -23.12 5.80
CA PRO A 40 -11.08 -21.91 6.51
C PRO A 40 -10.82 -22.07 8.01
N ASN A 41 -11.14 -23.22 8.62
CA ASN A 41 -11.04 -23.44 10.07
C ASN A 41 -9.75 -24.18 10.48
N LEU A 42 -8.67 -24.10 9.70
CA LEU A 42 -7.42 -24.78 10.01
C LEU A 42 -6.63 -24.02 11.10
N SER A 43 -6.66 -24.51 12.34
CA SER A 43 -5.78 -24.04 13.41
C SER A 43 -4.34 -24.51 13.15
N LEU A 44 -3.37 -23.59 13.25
CA LEU A 44 -1.95 -23.95 13.09
C LEU A 44 -1.50 -24.92 14.17
N GLN A 45 -2.05 -24.79 15.38
CA GLN A 45 -1.80 -25.72 16.48
C GLN A 45 -2.29 -27.12 16.14
N GLU A 46 -3.54 -27.24 15.72
CA GLU A 46 -4.11 -28.53 15.33
C GLU A 46 -3.31 -29.14 14.16
N PHE A 47 -2.92 -28.33 13.17
CA PHE A 47 -2.10 -28.81 12.05
C PHE A 47 -0.74 -29.37 12.50
N ILE A 48 -0.04 -28.67 13.41
CA ILE A 48 1.26 -29.11 13.91
C ILE A 48 1.13 -30.33 14.84
N GLU A 49 0.07 -30.40 15.64
CA GLU A 49 -0.16 -31.51 16.59
C GLU A 49 -0.73 -32.77 15.90
N THR A 50 -1.38 -32.62 14.74
CA THR A 50 -2.00 -33.75 14.03
C THR A 50 -0.96 -34.75 13.51
N ASP A 51 -1.15 -36.03 13.84
CA ASP A 51 -0.40 -37.15 13.27
C ASP A 51 -1.00 -37.60 11.92
N TYR A 52 -0.65 -36.86 10.87
CA TYR A 52 -1.05 -37.18 9.50
C TYR A 52 -0.51 -38.53 8.99
N THR A 53 0.52 -39.09 9.63
CA THR A 53 1.03 -40.42 9.23
C THR A 53 0.04 -41.51 9.63
N THR A 54 -0.51 -41.43 10.84
CA THR A 54 -1.53 -42.37 11.31
C THR A 54 -2.84 -42.21 10.54
N LEU A 55 -3.29 -40.97 10.28
CA LEU A 55 -4.48 -40.71 9.47
C LEU A 55 -4.35 -41.26 8.04
N PHE A 56 -3.18 -41.06 7.41
CA PHE A 56 -2.88 -41.62 6.09
C PHE A 56 -2.93 -43.16 6.09
N LYS A 57 -2.29 -43.80 7.08
CA LYS A 57 -2.29 -45.27 7.22
C LYS A 57 -3.69 -45.84 7.46
N ASN A 58 -4.49 -45.17 8.29
CA ASN A 58 -5.86 -45.58 8.57
C ASN A 58 -6.73 -45.49 7.32
N ARG A 59 -6.65 -44.37 6.57
CA ARG A 59 -7.39 -44.21 5.31
C ARG A 59 -6.96 -45.25 4.27
N LEU A 60 -5.66 -45.52 4.15
CA LEU A 60 -5.15 -46.57 3.27
C LEU A 60 -5.70 -47.94 3.67
N SER A 61 -5.71 -48.27 4.96
CA SER A 61 -6.27 -49.55 5.44
C SER A 61 -7.78 -49.67 5.20
N GLU A 62 -8.54 -48.58 5.32
CA GLU A 62 -9.98 -48.57 4.99
C GLU A 62 -10.21 -48.83 3.52
N LEU A 63 -9.47 -48.13 2.64
CA LEU A 63 -9.54 -48.33 1.20
C LEU A 63 -9.23 -49.79 0.85
N THR A 64 -8.12 -50.35 1.36
CA THR A 64 -7.74 -51.75 1.11
C THR A 64 -8.77 -52.77 1.63
N LYS A 65 -9.51 -52.45 2.70
CA LYS A 65 -10.60 -53.30 3.20
C LYS A 65 -11.85 -53.23 2.31
N GLN A 66 -12.13 -52.07 1.72
CA GLN A 66 -13.30 -51.85 0.86
C GLN A 66 -13.07 -52.36 -0.56
N ASN A 67 -11.82 -52.44 -1.02
CA ASN A 67 -11.47 -52.91 -2.36
C ASN A 67 -10.22 -53.80 -2.32
N THR A 68 -10.40 -55.11 -2.46
CA THR A 68 -9.31 -56.09 -2.48
C THR A 68 -8.40 -55.99 -3.71
N ASN A 69 -8.87 -55.34 -4.79
CA ASN A 69 -8.11 -55.12 -6.03
C ASN A 69 -7.75 -53.63 -6.25
N LEU A 70 -7.45 -52.91 -5.16
CA LEU A 70 -7.11 -51.50 -5.22
C LEU A 70 -5.84 -51.27 -6.05
N ASN A 71 -5.96 -50.49 -7.13
CA ASN A 71 -4.82 -50.14 -7.97
C ASN A 71 -4.31 -48.71 -7.66
N TYR A 72 -3.20 -48.34 -8.29
CA TYR A 72 -2.56 -47.04 -8.07
C TYR A 72 -3.44 -45.85 -8.53
N GLU A 73 -4.27 -46.02 -9.56
CA GLU A 73 -5.19 -44.96 -9.99
C GLU A 73 -6.30 -44.71 -8.98
N ASP A 74 -6.82 -45.76 -8.34
CA ASP A 74 -7.85 -45.65 -7.31
C ASP A 74 -7.33 -44.87 -6.09
N LEU A 75 -6.07 -45.10 -5.70
CA LEU A 75 -5.39 -44.34 -4.64
C LEU A 75 -5.19 -42.86 -5.01
N ASN A 76 -4.85 -42.57 -6.27
CA ASN A 76 -4.64 -41.21 -6.73
C ASN A 76 -5.94 -40.40 -6.89
N ARG A 77 -7.09 -41.07 -7.01
CA ARG A 77 -8.40 -40.42 -7.09
C ARG A 77 -9.00 -40.14 -5.71
N ASP A 78 -8.47 -40.72 -4.63
CA ASP A 78 -8.97 -40.48 -3.27
C ASP A 78 -8.53 -39.10 -2.76
N LYS A 79 -9.50 -38.17 -2.74
CA LYS A 79 -9.30 -36.78 -2.34
C LYS A 79 -8.77 -36.62 -0.90
N ILE A 80 -9.21 -37.50 0.01
CA ILE A 80 -8.83 -37.44 1.44
C ILE A 80 -7.39 -37.91 1.63
N LEU A 81 -6.99 -38.97 0.92
CA LEU A 81 -5.63 -39.51 0.93
C LEU A 81 -4.63 -38.51 0.34
N HIS A 82 -5.02 -37.81 -0.75
CA HIS A 82 -4.23 -36.72 -1.32
C HIS A 82 -4.08 -35.54 -0.33
N GLU A 83 -5.16 -35.15 0.35
CA GLU A 83 -5.14 -34.10 1.36
C GLU A 83 -4.22 -34.44 2.55
N PHE A 84 -4.27 -35.67 3.07
CA PHE A 84 -3.38 -36.09 4.16
C PHE A 84 -1.92 -36.14 3.74
N LYS A 85 -1.64 -36.58 2.50
CA LYS A 85 -0.29 -36.59 1.93
C LYS A 85 0.27 -35.17 1.81
N ASP A 86 -0.49 -34.25 1.22
CA ASP A 86 -0.06 -32.86 1.05
C ASP A 86 0.18 -32.16 2.39
N LYS A 87 -0.70 -32.38 3.38
CA LYS A 87 -0.56 -31.84 4.74
C LYS A 87 0.67 -32.41 5.45
N LYS A 88 0.93 -33.72 5.30
CA LYS A 88 2.14 -34.37 5.83
C LYS A 88 3.41 -33.81 5.20
N ASP A 89 3.46 -33.69 3.87
CA ASP A 89 4.64 -33.19 3.14
C ASP A 89 4.90 -31.72 3.48
N SER A 90 3.85 -30.92 3.66
CA SER A 90 3.96 -29.53 4.09
C SER A 90 4.48 -29.42 5.53
N LYS A 91 4.03 -30.29 6.44
CA LYS A 91 4.55 -30.38 7.82
C LYS A 91 6.03 -30.75 7.84
N ILE A 92 6.46 -31.70 7.00
CA ILE A 92 7.86 -32.09 6.85
C ILE A 92 8.70 -30.89 6.39
N LYS A 93 8.26 -30.16 5.35
CA LYS A 93 8.96 -28.96 4.86
C LYS A 93 9.12 -27.88 5.92
N ILE A 94 8.10 -27.66 6.75
CA ILE A 94 8.17 -26.71 7.87
C ILE A 94 9.24 -27.16 8.87
N ILE A 95 9.24 -28.45 9.24
CA ILE A 95 10.21 -29.02 10.18
C ILE A 95 11.63 -28.96 9.61
N GLU A 96 11.84 -29.37 8.37
CA GLU A 96 13.14 -29.32 7.68
C GLU A 96 13.69 -27.90 7.64
N LYS A 97 12.83 -26.91 7.34
CA LYS A 97 13.26 -25.51 7.31
C LYS A 97 13.59 -24.96 8.70
N LEU A 98 12.80 -25.33 9.72
CA LEU A 98 13.11 -25.00 11.11
C LEU A 98 14.46 -25.61 11.53
N VAL A 99 14.75 -26.84 11.09
CA VAL A 99 16.01 -27.54 11.33
C VAL A 99 17.19 -26.87 10.63
N GLU A 100 17.05 -26.52 9.35
CA GLU A 100 18.05 -25.78 8.56
C GLU A 100 18.41 -24.45 9.24
N ILE A 101 17.39 -23.71 9.65
CA ILE A 101 17.57 -22.42 10.33
C ILE A 101 18.24 -22.64 11.68
N GLY A 102 17.77 -23.55 12.52
CA GLY A 102 18.41 -23.77 13.82
C GLY A 102 19.85 -24.28 13.72
N LYS A 103 20.20 -25.04 12.67
CA LYS A 103 21.60 -25.42 12.36
C LYS A 103 22.48 -24.20 12.09
N ASN A 104 21.98 -23.21 11.35
CA ASN A 104 22.69 -21.95 11.08
C ASN A 104 22.98 -21.14 12.36
N TYR A 105 22.32 -21.46 13.48
CA TYR A 105 22.47 -20.77 14.76
C TYR A 105 22.95 -21.69 15.91
N GLY A 106 23.48 -22.87 15.60
CA GLY A 106 24.04 -23.79 16.60
C GLY A 106 23.01 -24.45 17.52
N LEU A 107 21.73 -24.47 17.13
CA LEU A 107 20.68 -25.17 17.86
C LEU A 107 20.66 -26.65 17.48
N SER A 108 20.64 -27.55 18.47
CA SER A 108 20.43 -28.98 18.19
C SER A 108 18.99 -29.23 17.70
N GLU A 109 18.80 -30.21 16.82
CA GLU A 109 17.48 -30.61 16.27
C GLU A 109 16.39 -30.76 17.35
N TYR A 110 16.74 -31.30 18.52
CA TYR A 110 15.85 -31.46 19.66
C TYR A 110 15.29 -30.14 20.23
N ASN A 111 16.10 -29.07 20.23
CA ASN A 111 15.71 -27.76 20.78
C ASN A 111 14.79 -26.98 19.83
N ILE A 112 14.91 -27.26 18.53
CA ILE A 112 14.14 -26.59 17.49
C ILE A 112 12.66 -27.00 17.56
N THR A 113 12.39 -28.31 17.74
CA THR A 113 11.03 -28.86 17.78
C THR A 113 10.31 -28.55 19.10
N LEU A 114 11.01 -28.58 20.24
CA LEU A 114 10.40 -28.37 21.57
C LEU A 114 10.17 -26.90 21.93
N GLU A 115 11.01 -25.97 21.46
CA GLU A 115 10.91 -24.55 21.87
C GLU A 115 10.36 -23.62 20.78
N SER A 116 10.63 -23.89 19.50
CA SER A 116 10.20 -22.99 18.41
C SER A 116 8.72 -23.14 18.07
N ILE A 117 8.19 -24.37 18.15
CA ILE A 117 6.78 -24.65 17.84
C ILE A 117 5.85 -23.93 18.82
N PRO A 118 5.99 -24.04 20.16
CA PRO A 118 5.14 -23.29 21.09
C PRO A 118 5.22 -21.77 20.95
N LEU A 119 6.38 -21.24 20.53
CA LEU A 119 6.54 -19.80 20.26
C LEU A 119 5.83 -19.38 18.98
N ILE A 120 5.91 -20.18 17.91
CA ILE A 120 5.17 -19.97 16.67
C ILE A 120 3.67 -20.03 16.93
N LEU A 121 3.22 -21.01 17.74
CA LEU A 121 1.81 -21.15 18.13
C LEU A 121 1.34 -19.98 18.99
N LYS A 122 2.17 -19.51 19.92
CA LYS A 122 1.86 -18.31 20.71
C LYS A 122 1.77 -17.05 19.84
N VAL A 123 2.68 -16.89 18.88
CA VAL A 123 2.64 -15.80 17.91
C VAL A 123 1.41 -15.91 17.00
N ASP A 124 0.98 -17.11 16.62
CA ASP A 124 -0.25 -17.34 15.85
C ASP A 124 -1.50 -17.02 16.67
N SER A 125 -1.56 -17.41 17.95
CA SER A 125 -2.65 -17.02 18.85
C SER A 125 -2.71 -15.51 19.09
N ASP A 126 -1.56 -14.86 19.30
CA ASP A 126 -1.46 -13.41 19.43
C ASP A 126 -1.86 -12.71 18.11
N LYS A 127 -1.49 -13.28 16.95
CA LYS A 127 -1.93 -12.81 15.62
C LYS A 127 -3.42 -13.02 15.37
N GLN A 128 -4.01 -14.14 15.77
CA GLN A 128 -5.45 -14.39 15.64
C GLN A 128 -6.27 -13.41 16.50
N ALA A 129 -5.81 -13.09 17.71
CA ALA A 129 -6.41 -12.05 18.54
C ALA A 129 -6.28 -10.65 17.89
N ILE A 130 -5.13 -10.35 17.28
CA ILE A 130 -4.91 -9.13 16.50
C ILE A 130 -5.78 -9.10 15.24
N ASP A 131 -5.99 -10.24 14.57
CA ASP A 131 -6.77 -10.36 13.34
C ASP A 131 -8.29 -10.28 13.61
N LEU A 132 -8.76 -10.77 14.77
CA LEU A 132 -10.10 -10.52 15.29
C LEU A 132 -10.33 -9.02 15.56
N VAL A 133 -9.39 -8.35 16.24
CA VAL A 133 -9.43 -6.91 16.50
C VAL A 133 -9.30 -6.10 15.19
N LYS A 134 -8.53 -6.58 14.21
CA LYS A 134 -8.43 -6.00 12.86
C LYS A 134 -9.73 -6.16 12.10
N GLY A 135 -10.39 -7.31 12.15
CA GLY A 135 -11.69 -7.53 11.52
C GLY A 135 -12.76 -6.56 12.02
N GLU A 136 -12.84 -6.35 13.34
CA GLU A 136 -13.75 -5.37 13.92
C GLU A 136 -13.40 -3.92 13.56
N LEU A 137 -12.12 -3.57 13.53
CA LEU A 137 -11.71 -2.21 13.16
C LEU A 137 -11.88 -1.96 11.66
N TYR A 138 -11.60 -2.95 10.83
CA TYR A 138 -11.77 -2.92 9.38
C TYR A 138 -13.24 -2.76 9.01
N SER A 139 -14.13 -3.57 9.59
CA SER A 139 -15.58 -3.45 9.35
C SER A 139 -16.15 -2.08 9.73
N LYS A 140 -15.54 -1.37 10.70
CA LYS A 140 -15.91 0.01 11.04
C LYS A 140 -15.24 1.05 10.12
N PHE A 141 -14.07 0.76 9.56
CA PHE A 141 -13.35 1.65 8.64
C PHE A 141 -13.94 1.60 7.22
N GLU A 142 -14.25 0.40 6.74
CA GLU A 142 -14.65 0.11 5.37
C GLU A 142 -15.82 0.99 4.85
N PRO A 143 -16.89 1.25 5.64
CA PRO A 143 -17.97 2.12 5.20
C PRO A 143 -17.49 3.52 4.80
N PHE A 144 -16.54 4.11 5.55
CA PHE A 144 -15.99 5.44 5.23
C PHE A 144 -15.14 5.43 3.95
N TYR A 145 -14.38 4.35 3.74
CA TYR A 145 -13.61 4.18 2.51
C TYR A 145 -14.53 4.11 1.29
N ASN A 146 -15.54 3.23 1.37
CA ASN A 146 -16.49 3.05 0.28
C ASN A 146 -17.24 4.36 -0.02
N GLU A 147 -17.73 5.05 1.01
CA GLU A 147 -18.43 6.34 0.87
C GLU A 147 -17.57 7.39 0.15
N ILE A 148 -16.32 7.60 0.59
CA ILE A 148 -15.43 8.59 -0.03
C ILE A 148 -15.12 8.19 -1.48
N VAL A 149 -14.78 6.95 -1.73
CA VAL A 149 -14.42 6.49 -3.08
C VAL A 149 -15.62 6.62 -4.03
N GLU A 150 -16.84 6.36 -3.56
CA GLU A 150 -18.07 6.53 -4.32
C GLU A 150 -18.38 8.00 -4.60
N VAL A 151 -18.39 8.85 -3.56
CA VAL A 151 -18.67 10.30 -3.66
C VAL A 151 -17.73 10.99 -4.64
N PHE A 152 -16.46 10.60 -4.63
CA PHE A 152 -15.43 11.18 -5.51
C PHE A 152 -15.22 10.39 -6.81
N LYS A 153 -15.96 9.29 -7.02
CA LYS A 153 -15.86 8.42 -8.20
C LYS A 153 -14.44 7.92 -8.46
N PHE A 154 -13.71 7.57 -7.40
CA PHE A 154 -12.39 6.97 -7.53
C PHE A 154 -12.49 5.47 -7.83
N PRO A 155 -11.49 4.87 -8.49
CA PRO A 155 -11.40 3.43 -8.62
C PRO A 155 -11.35 2.76 -7.24
N SER A 156 -12.14 1.71 -7.06
CA SER A 156 -12.13 0.88 -5.86
C SER A 156 -11.68 -0.52 -6.23
N SER A 157 -10.61 -1.00 -5.59
CA SER A 157 -10.21 -2.40 -5.62
C SER A 157 -10.01 -2.87 -4.18
N LEU A 158 -10.10 -4.20 -3.97
CA LEU A 158 -9.82 -4.77 -2.66
C LEU A 158 -8.39 -4.45 -2.21
N GLU A 159 -7.43 -4.48 -3.14
CA GLU A 159 -6.03 -4.13 -2.88
C GLU A 159 -5.87 -2.69 -2.39
N LEU A 160 -6.43 -1.70 -3.11
CA LEU A 160 -6.36 -0.29 -2.69
C LEU A 160 -7.02 -0.05 -1.32
N LYS A 161 -8.12 -0.75 -1.05
CA LYS A 161 -8.82 -0.66 0.23
C LYS A 161 -7.97 -1.21 1.37
N LEU A 162 -7.36 -2.38 1.19
CA LEU A 162 -6.48 -3.00 2.18
C LEU A 162 -5.23 -2.14 2.44
N GLU A 163 -4.59 -1.62 1.39
CA GLU A 163 -3.47 -0.69 1.54
C GLU A 163 -3.86 0.59 2.30
N CYS A 164 -5.03 1.14 2.02
CA CYS A 164 -5.55 2.31 2.74
C CYS A 164 -5.83 1.98 4.21
N TYR A 165 -6.35 0.77 4.48
CA TYR A 165 -6.59 0.29 5.82
C TYR A 165 -5.29 0.08 6.60
N ASP A 166 -4.23 -0.43 5.96
CA ASP A 166 -2.92 -0.58 6.60
C ASP A 166 -2.37 0.79 7.02
N LEU A 167 -2.48 1.81 6.17
CA LEU A 167 -2.12 3.19 6.53
C LEU A 167 -2.96 3.68 7.72
N PHE A 168 -4.28 3.46 7.67
CA PHE A 168 -5.20 3.80 8.74
C PHE A 168 -4.82 3.13 10.06
N GLN A 169 -4.55 1.82 10.05
CA GLN A 169 -4.19 1.07 11.25
C GLN A 169 -2.85 1.55 11.83
N ASN A 170 -1.87 1.83 10.96
CA ASN A 170 -0.58 2.38 11.37
C ASN A 170 -0.72 3.73 12.08
N ILE A 171 -1.59 4.61 11.57
CA ILE A 171 -1.86 5.91 12.20
C ILE A 171 -2.70 5.73 13.48
N TYR A 172 -3.78 4.96 13.41
CA TYR A 172 -4.74 4.72 14.49
C TYR A 172 -4.08 4.10 15.74
N SER A 173 -3.21 3.10 15.56
CA SER A 173 -2.51 2.43 16.65
C SER A 173 -1.54 3.34 17.41
N ARG A 174 -0.97 4.34 16.74
CA ARG A 174 -0.02 5.31 17.32
C ARG A 174 -0.69 6.45 18.10
N PHE A 175 -2.00 6.64 17.93
CA PHE A 175 -2.75 7.54 18.81
C PHE A 175 -2.85 6.95 20.22
N LYS A 176 -2.70 7.80 21.25
CA LYS A 176 -2.93 7.38 22.65
C LYS A 176 -4.43 7.10 22.86
N ILE A 177 -4.74 6.04 23.61
CA ILE A 177 -6.10 5.48 23.78
C ILE A 177 -7.10 6.52 24.30
N GLU A 178 -6.65 7.48 25.11
CA GLU A 178 -7.49 8.48 25.79
C GLU A 178 -7.79 9.72 24.95
N THR A 179 -7.43 9.75 23.66
CA THR A 179 -7.56 10.96 22.86
C THR A 179 -8.84 10.96 22.02
N LEU A 180 -9.50 12.13 21.97
CA LEU A 180 -10.60 12.46 21.03
C LEU A 180 -10.26 12.12 19.57
N TYR A 181 -8.97 11.95 19.26
CA TYR A 181 -8.42 11.62 17.95
C TYR A 181 -8.63 10.16 17.49
N LYS A 182 -8.99 9.22 18.38
CA LYS A 182 -9.36 7.84 17.99
C LYS A 182 -10.81 7.69 17.52
N ASN A 183 -11.54 8.79 17.34
CA ASN A 183 -12.88 8.72 16.76
C ASN A 183 -12.80 8.32 15.28
N LEU A 184 -13.27 7.12 14.94
CA LEU A 184 -13.25 6.57 13.58
C LEU A 184 -13.93 7.50 12.55
N LYS A 185 -15.08 8.07 12.91
CA LYS A 185 -15.82 8.99 12.02
C LYS A 185 -15.00 10.21 11.62
N LYS A 186 -14.08 10.64 12.48
CA LYS A 186 -13.25 11.82 12.25
C LYS A 186 -11.91 11.47 11.61
N LEU A 187 -11.27 10.39 12.06
CA LEU A 187 -9.94 10.00 11.59
C LEU A 187 -9.98 9.34 10.21
N SER A 188 -10.95 8.46 9.95
CA SER A 188 -10.99 7.71 8.69
C SER A 188 -10.98 8.62 7.47
N PRO A 189 -11.80 9.68 7.36
CA PRO A 189 -11.77 10.57 6.20
C PRO A 189 -10.42 11.25 5.97
N VAL A 190 -9.73 11.62 7.06
CA VAL A 190 -8.41 12.26 7.03
C VAL A 190 -7.35 11.30 6.49
N VAL A 191 -7.34 10.05 6.97
CA VAL A 191 -6.36 9.07 6.52
C VAL A 191 -6.64 8.61 5.09
N ILE A 192 -7.91 8.42 4.73
CA ILE A 192 -8.30 8.10 3.35
C ILE A 192 -7.87 9.23 2.41
N PHE A 193 -8.04 10.50 2.81
CA PHE A 193 -7.51 11.63 2.05
C PHE A 193 -5.98 11.57 1.90
N MET A 194 -5.24 11.27 2.96
CA MET A 194 -3.78 11.10 2.90
C MET A 194 -3.38 10.00 1.91
N PHE A 195 -4.04 8.84 2.00
CA PHE A 195 -3.81 7.70 1.11
C PHE A 195 -4.06 8.07 -0.35
N LEU A 196 -5.22 8.65 -0.65
CA LEU A 196 -5.58 9.06 -2.01
C LEU A 196 -4.58 10.08 -2.59
N LYS A 197 -4.10 11.01 -1.75
CA LYS A 197 -3.05 11.95 -2.14
C LYS A 197 -1.71 11.29 -2.43
N ILE A 198 -1.33 10.24 -1.69
CA ILE A 198 -0.11 9.46 -1.95
C ILE A 198 -0.23 8.71 -3.28
N LYS A 199 -1.41 8.13 -3.55
CA LYS A 199 -1.72 7.43 -4.82
C LYS A 199 -1.89 8.39 -6.01
N GLY A 200 -1.81 9.70 -5.79
CA GLY A 200 -1.88 10.71 -6.84
C GLY A 200 -3.28 11.10 -7.29
N TYR A 201 -4.33 10.64 -6.59
CA TYR A 201 -5.69 11.05 -6.88
C TYR A 201 -5.89 12.54 -6.61
N ASN A 202 -6.66 13.18 -7.50
CA ASN A 202 -6.96 14.59 -7.36
C ASN A 202 -8.13 14.82 -6.39
N ILE A 203 -7.79 14.89 -5.11
CA ILE A 203 -8.69 15.29 -4.03
C ILE A 203 -8.13 16.53 -3.33
N THR A 204 -9.02 17.46 -2.94
CA THR A 204 -8.65 18.63 -2.13
C THR A 204 -9.28 18.52 -0.76
N MET A 205 -8.61 19.07 0.25
CA MET A 205 -9.14 19.08 1.63
C MET A 205 -10.49 19.81 1.70
N LYS A 206 -10.63 20.91 0.94
CA LYS A 206 -11.89 21.67 0.86
C LYS A 206 -13.03 20.81 0.32
N ASN A 207 -12.77 20.04 -0.75
CA ASN A 207 -13.80 19.18 -1.33
C ASN A 207 -14.16 18.04 -0.37
N LEU A 208 -13.17 17.42 0.29
CA LEU A 208 -13.41 16.40 1.31
C LEU A 208 -14.31 16.94 2.43
N ILE A 209 -13.95 18.08 3.03
CA ILE A 209 -14.69 18.72 4.13
C ILE A 209 -16.13 19.00 3.70
N HIS A 210 -16.32 19.58 2.52
CA HIS A 210 -17.64 19.97 2.03
C HIS A 210 -18.54 18.75 1.74
N GLN A 211 -18.03 17.78 0.96
CA GLN A 211 -18.82 16.62 0.54
C GLN A 211 -19.16 15.70 1.71
N MET A 212 -18.22 15.51 2.64
CA MET A 212 -18.38 14.66 3.82
C MET A 212 -18.98 15.41 5.02
N ARG A 213 -19.33 16.69 4.87
CA ARG A 213 -19.91 17.55 5.92
C ARG A 213 -19.11 17.53 7.23
N LEU A 214 -17.79 17.63 7.11
CA LEU A 214 -16.87 17.56 8.25
C LEU A 214 -16.62 18.95 8.85
N ASP A 215 -16.23 19.00 10.12
CA ASP A 215 -15.73 20.24 10.73
C ASP A 215 -14.31 20.55 10.23
N GLU A 216 -14.13 21.74 9.65
CA GLU A 216 -12.86 22.14 9.05
C GLU A 216 -11.72 22.24 10.06
N LYS A 217 -11.99 22.76 11.27
CA LYS A 217 -10.95 22.94 12.30
C LYS A 217 -10.47 21.58 12.80
N GLU A 218 -11.40 20.67 13.05
CA GLU A 218 -11.10 19.31 13.49
C GLU A 218 -10.33 18.53 12.43
N VAL A 219 -10.76 18.58 11.16
CA VAL A 219 -10.09 17.89 10.06
C VAL A 219 -8.65 18.38 9.90
N ARG A 220 -8.42 19.70 9.94
CA ARG A 220 -7.07 20.27 9.83
C ARG A 220 -6.17 19.86 11.01
N LEU A 221 -6.71 19.85 12.23
CA LEU A 221 -5.99 19.42 13.43
C LEU A 221 -5.62 17.93 13.34
N LEU A 222 -6.58 17.07 12.98
CA LEU A 222 -6.36 15.64 12.81
C LEU A 222 -5.38 15.34 11.68
N PHE A 223 -5.45 16.07 10.57
CA PHE A 223 -4.53 15.92 9.45
C PHE A 223 -3.10 16.24 9.87
N ARG A 224 -2.89 17.38 10.56
CA ARG A 224 -1.58 17.74 11.11
C ARG A 224 -1.06 16.65 12.03
N ARG A 225 -1.90 16.16 12.95
CA ARG A 225 -1.49 15.13 13.91
C ARG A 225 -1.19 13.79 13.24
N SER A 226 -1.94 13.44 12.20
CA SER A 226 -1.72 12.22 11.41
C SER A 226 -0.39 12.28 10.66
N ILE A 227 0.00 13.44 10.13
CA ILE A 227 1.32 13.65 9.52
C ILE A 227 2.45 13.50 10.56
N GLU A 228 2.27 14.03 11.77
CA GLU A 228 3.25 13.87 12.86
C GLU A 228 3.46 12.40 13.22
N LEU A 229 2.43 11.56 13.11
CA LEU A 229 2.48 10.12 13.38
C LEU A 229 2.93 9.28 12.17
N TYR A 230 2.86 9.84 10.96
CA TYR A 230 3.24 9.19 9.71
C TYR A 230 4.02 10.18 8.81
N PRO A 231 5.27 10.51 9.18
CA PRO A 231 6.08 11.49 8.46
C PRO A 231 6.44 11.06 7.03
N GLU A 232 6.32 9.78 6.69
CA GLU A 232 6.47 9.23 5.35
C GLU A 232 5.53 9.88 4.34
N TYR A 233 4.37 10.41 4.78
CA TYR A 233 3.49 11.22 3.94
C TYR A 233 4.20 12.42 3.30
N LEU A 234 5.17 13.03 4.00
CA LEU A 234 5.95 14.16 3.48
C LEU A 234 7.05 13.74 2.51
N LYS A 235 7.44 12.46 2.53
CA LYS A 235 8.48 11.87 1.66
C LYS A 235 7.91 11.26 0.37
N LYS A 236 6.61 11.45 0.10
CA LYS A 236 5.98 10.96 -1.13
C LYS A 236 6.71 11.49 -2.37
N ASP A 237 6.76 10.66 -3.40
CA ASP A 237 7.32 11.07 -4.69
C ASP A 237 6.40 12.08 -5.38
N LYS A 238 6.64 13.37 -5.10
CA LYS A 238 5.85 14.47 -5.67
C LYS A 238 5.94 14.47 -7.20
N LYS A 239 7.08 14.11 -7.79
CA LYS A 239 7.27 14.15 -9.24
C LYS A 239 6.42 13.07 -9.90
N SER A 240 6.44 11.85 -9.37
CA SER A 240 5.56 10.75 -9.82
C SER A 240 4.08 11.09 -9.70
N ILE A 241 3.67 11.71 -8.59
CA ILE A 241 2.28 12.16 -8.40
C ILE A 241 1.89 13.19 -9.47
N ILE A 242 2.76 14.16 -9.76
CA ILE A 242 2.52 15.18 -10.78
C ILE A 242 2.41 14.55 -12.17
N GLN A 243 3.27 13.60 -12.51
CA GLN A 243 3.19 12.86 -13.78
C GLN A 243 1.86 12.11 -13.91
N ASN A 244 1.38 11.45 -12.86
CA ASN A 244 0.08 10.78 -12.87
C ASN A 244 -1.09 11.76 -13.05
N GLN A 245 -1.00 12.95 -12.45
CA GLN A 245 -1.99 14.01 -12.65
C GLN A 245 -1.97 14.54 -14.09
N ILE A 246 -0.79 14.71 -14.70
CA ILE A 246 -0.65 15.10 -16.11
C ILE A 246 -1.27 14.05 -17.03
N ARG A 247 -1.00 12.74 -16.81
CA ARG A 247 -1.65 11.64 -17.56
C ARG A 247 -3.17 11.70 -17.45
N SER A 248 -3.69 11.91 -16.24
CA SER A 248 -5.14 12.05 -16.01
C SER A 248 -5.74 13.23 -16.80
N ILE A 249 -4.99 14.31 -16.97
CA ILE A 249 -5.40 15.46 -17.79
C ILE A 249 -5.36 15.11 -19.28
N ILE A 250 -4.31 14.44 -19.75
CA ILE A 250 -4.22 13.95 -21.14
C ILE A 250 -5.43 13.08 -21.47
N ASP A 251 -5.75 12.11 -20.62
CA ASP A 251 -6.87 11.19 -20.82
C ASP A 251 -8.23 11.89 -20.80
N LYS A 252 -8.40 12.87 -19.90
CA LYS A 252 -9.64 13.62 -19.73
C LYS A 252 -9.93 14.57 -20.89
N PHE A 253 -8.90 15.29 -21.34
CA PHE A 253 -9.03 16.30 -22.40
C PHE A 253 -8.66 15.76 -23.78
N LYS A 254 -8.31 14.47 -23.89
CA LYS A 254 -7.94 13.80 -25.14
C LYS A 254 -6.79 14.51 -25.86
N PHE A 255 -5.78 14.93 -25.09
CA PHE A 255 -4.56 15.48 -25.67
C PHE A 255 -3.77 14.40 -26.40
N PRO A 256 -3.01 14.76 -27.45
CA PRO A 256 -2.22 13.80 -28.20
C PRO A 256 -1.01 13.31 -27.39
N GLU A 257 -0.40 12.19 -27.77
CA GLU A 257 0.67 11.54 -27.02
C GLU A 257 1.90 12.45 -26.84
N GLU A 258 2.21 13.28 -27.85
CA GLU A 258 3.29 14.28 -27.83
C GLU A 258 3.10 15.32 -26.72
N PHE A 259 1.87 15.51 -26.24
CA PHE A 259 1.59 16.34 -25.07
C PHE A 259 2.26 15.78 -23.82
N GLY A 260 2.27 14.46 -23.65
CA GLY A 260 2.92 13.78 -22.53
C GLY A 260 4.43 14.01 -22.55
N VAL A 261 5.06 13.77 -23.70
CA VAL A 261 6.50 13.96 -23.91
C VAL A 261 6.91 15.42 -23.63
N THR A 262 6.17 16.38 -24.21
CA THR A 262 6.44 17.80 -24.02
C THR A 262 6.25 18.23 -22.56
N SER A 263 5.19 17.75 -21.90
CA SER A 263 4.91 18.05 -20.50
C SER A 263 5.99 17.49 -19.56
N GLU A 264 6.50 16.28 -19.84
CA GLU A 264 7.60 15.69 -19.09
C GLU A 264 8.90 16.49 -19.24
N ALA A 265 9.26 16.88 -20.47
CA ALA A 265 10.42 17.72 -20.71
C ALA A 265 10.32 19.08 -19.97
N ILE A 266 9.14 19.71 -19.96
CA ILE A 266 8.89 20.94 -19.20
C ILE A 266 8.99 20.69 -17.70
N LEU A 267 8.36 19.63 -17.18
CA LEU A 267 8.42 19.31 -15.75
C LEU A 267 9.85 19.11 -15.29
N ASP A 268 10.65 18.37 -16.06
CA ASP A 268 12.03 18.04 -15.74
C ASP A 268 12.91 19.28 -15.74
N LYS A 269 12.77 20.13 -16.76
CA LYS A 269 13.54 21.36 -16.87
C LYS A 269 13.24 22.35 -15.76
N PHE A 270 11.97 22.51 -15.40
CA PHE A 270 11.51 23.54 -14.46
C PHE A 270 11.26 23.01 -13.04
N TRP A 271 11.62 21.75 -12.76
CA TRP A 271 11.35 21.07 -11.49
C TRP A 271 11.82 21.85 -10.26
N THR A 272 13.07 22.33 -10.29
CA THR A 272 13.69 23.07 -9.18
C THR A 272 13.01 24.41 -8.90
N LEU A 273 12.34 24.98 -9.91
CA LEU A 273 11.63 26.25 -9.80
C LEU A 273 10.19 26.06 -9.32
N LEU A 274 9.51 25.00 -9.79
CA LEU A 274 8.08 24.77 -9.56
C LEU A 274 7.77 23.88 -8.34
N SER A 275 8.69 23.03 -7.89
CA SER A 275 8.45 22.01 -6.82
C SER A 275 8.01 22.54 -5.45
N SER A 276 8.15 23.85 -5.20
CA SER A 276 7.82 24.53 -3.93
C SER A 276 6.33 24.74 -3.64
N THR A 277 5.43 24.23 -4.50
CA THR A 277 3.97 24.34 -4.32
C THR A 277 3.28 22.96 -4.27
N THR A 278 1.94 22.94 -4.30
CA THR A 278 1.14 21.73 -4.34
C THR A 278 1.26 21.01 -5.68
N GLU A 279 1.11 19.68 -5.66
CA GLU A 279 1.28 18.84 -6.84
C GLU A 279 0.32 19.27 -7.97
N SER A 280 -0.96 19.52 -7.63
CA SER A 280 -1.99 19.94 -8.59
C SER A 280 -1.63 21.26 -9.28
N VAL A 281 -1.07 22.24 -8.55
CA VAL A 281 -0.67 23.53 -9.14
C VAL A 281 0.52 23.35 -10.09
N VAL A 282 1.49 22.49 -9.74
CA VAL A 282 2.61 22.19 -10.65
C VAL A 282 2.11 21.48 -11.90
N ALA A 283 1.31 20.41 -11.75
CA ALA A 283 0.74 19.67 -12.87
C ALA A 283 -0.03 20.59 -13.82
N GLY A 284 -0.91 21.44 -13.29
CA GLY A 284 -1.67 22.38 -14.10
C GLY A 284 -0.82 23.47 -14.74
N THR A 285 0.23 23.94 -14.06
CA THR A 285 1.20 24.89 -14.65
C THR A 285 1.93 24.26 -15.83
N VAL A 286 2.41 23.03 -15.68
CA VAL A 286 3.07 22.27 -16.75
C VAL A 286 2.12 22.06 -17.92
N CYS A 287 0.90 21.57 -17.69
CA CYS A 287 -0.08 21.39 -18.77
C CYS A 287 -0.37 22.70 -19.53
N ILE A 288 -0.50 23.83 -18.83
CA ILE A 288 -0.74 25.13 -19.47
C ILE A 288 0.47 25.58 -20.29
N LEU A 289 1.69 25.39 -19.79
CA LEU A 289 2.91 25.66 -20.57
C LEU A 289 2.98 24.77 -21.82
N THR A 290 2.66 23.48 -21.71
CA THR A 290 2.58 22.56 -22.84
C THR A 290 1.57 23.02 -23.88
N MET A 291 0.35 23.40 -23.47
CA MET A 291 -0.67 23.94 -24.37
C MET A 291 -0.19 25.19 -25.12
N ILE A 292 0.57 26.06 -24.45
CA ILE A 292 1.15 27.26 -25.07
C ILE A 292 2.20 26.88 -26.12
N VAL A 293 3.12 25.97 -25.79
CA VAL A 293 4.19 25.52 -26.69
C VAL A 293 3.63 24.83 -27.93
N MET A 294 2.63 23.97 -27.75
CA MET A 294 2.00 23.20 -28.82
C MET A 294 0.87 23.96 -29.55
N ASP A 295 0.64 25.24 -29.20
CA ASP A 295 -0.44 26.05 -29.77
C ASP A 295 -1.86 25.46 -29.68
N ILE A 296 -2.12 24.68 -28.63
CA ILE A 296 -3.43 24.08 -28.41
C ILE A 296 -4.43 25.13 -27.91
N LYS A 297 -5.54 25.31 -28.64
CA LYS A 297 -6.59 26.31 -28.36
C LYS A 297 -7.96 25.71 -28.00
N ASN A 298 -8.12 24.40 -28.17
CA ASN A 298 -9.41 23.72 -28.06
C ASN A 298 -9.91 23.58 -26.61
N HIS A 299 -9.04 23.85 -25.64
CA HIS A 299 -9.37 23.83 -24.21
C HIS A 299 -8.88 25.11 -23.55
N SER A 300 -9.65 25.61 -22.59
CA SER A 300 -9.29 26.78 -21.82
C SER A 300 -8.40 26.42 -20.63
N MET A 301 -7.53 27.36 -20.23
CA MET A 301 -6.76 27.23 -18.99
C MET A 301 -7.68 27.06 -17.76
N ALA A 302 -8.89 27.63 -17.81
CA ALA A 302 -9.86 27.56 -16.72
C ALA A 302 -10.30 26.12 -16.48
N GLU A 303 -10.62 25.39 -17.54
CA GLU A 303 -11.05 24.00 -17.46
C GLU A 303 -9.96 23.10 -16.86
N ILE A 304 -8.69 23.29 -17.26
CA ILE A 304 -7.56 22.57 -16.67
C ILE A 304 -7.44 22.87 -15.17
N CYS A 305 -7.42 24.15 -14.78
CA CYS A 305 -7.30 24.56 -13.38
C CYS A 305 -8.46 24.03 -12.52
N ASN A 306 -9.69 24.16 -13.01
CA ASN A 306 -10.90 23.68 -12.35
C ASN A 306 -10.86 22.15 -12.17
N SER A 307 -10.40 21.42 -13.20
CA SER A 307 -10.28 19.97 -13.12
C SER A 307 -9.28 19.49 -12.07
N LEU A 308 -8.28 20.32 -11.75
CA LEU A 308 -7.25 20.11 -10.73
C LEU A 308 -7.58 20.77 -9.37
N GLY A 309 -8.72 21.45 -9.27
CA GLY A 309 -9.23 22.01 -8.03
C GLY A 309 -8.53 23.28 -7.54
N PHE A 310 -7.96 24.09 -8.44
CA PHE A 310 -7.32 25.36 -8.08
C PHE A 310 -7.65 26.47 -9.12
N THR A 311 -7.28 27.72 -8.83
CA THR A 311 -7.62 28.88 -9.68
C THR A 311 -6.50 29.26 -10.67
N GLN A 312 -6.85 29.84 -11.82
CA GLN A 312 -5.88 30.32 -12.81
C GLN A 312 -4.84 31.29 -12.24
N SER A 313 -5.21 32.09 -11.23
CA SER A 313 -4.29 33.00 -10.55
C SER A 313 -3.07 32.28 -9.96
N ALA A 314 -3.22 31.03 -9.51
CA ALA A 314 -2.11 30.24 -9.00
C ALA A 314 -1.08 29.90 -10.09
N VAL A 315 -1.53 29.57 -11.31
CA VAL A 315 -0.63 29.30 -12.45
C VAL A 315 0.04 30.59 -12.90
N ASN A 316 -0.71 31.69 -13.01
CA ASN A 316 -0.13 32.99 -13.35
C ASN A 316 0.95 33.40 -12.34
N TYR A 317 0.72 33.14 -11.05
CA TYR A 317 1.71 33.34 -10.00
C TYR A 317 2.95 32.45 -10.18
N GLN A 318 2.78 31.15 -10.47
CA GLN A 318 3.92 30.26 -10.73
C GLN A 318 4.75 30.75 -11.90
N ILE A 319 4.13 31.03 -13.05
CA ILE A 319 4.86 31.45 -14.25
C ILE A 319 5.59 32.78 -14.00
N LYS A 320 4.88 33.78 -13.45
CA LYS A 320 5.48 35.09 -13.17
C LYS A 320 6.66 34.99 -12.20
N HIS A 321 6.40 34.47 -11.00
CA HIS A 321 7.34 34.60 -9.88
C HIS A 321 8.37 33.47 -9.82
N LYS A 322 8.06 32.28 -10.35
CA LYS A 322 8.97 31.12 -10.28
C LYS A 322 9.76 30.91 -11.56
N ILE A 323 9.24 31.34 -12.70
CA ILE A 323 9.94 31.22 -13.99
C ILE A 323 10.53 32.58 -14.38
N PHE A 324 9.71 33.58 -14.68
CA PHE A 324 10.19 34.83 -15.28
C PHE A 324 11.05 35.66 -14.32
N GLU A 325 10.57 35.92 -13.10
CA GLU A 325 11.34 36.71 -12.13
C GLU A 325 12.62 36.01 -11.68
N LYS A 326 12.58 34.69 -11.46
CA LYS A 326 13.77 33.91 -11.07
C LYS A 326 14.81 33.76 -12.17
N LEU A 327 14.39 33.79 -13.44
CA LEU A 327 15.29 33.78 -14.59
C LEU A 327 15.66 35.18 -15.06
N HIS A 328 15.21 36.23 -14.34
CA HIS A 328 15.43 37.63 -14.68
C HIS A 328 14.99 38.02 -16.10
N ILE A 329 13.85 37.48 -16.54
CA ILE A 329 13.29 37.74 -17.86
C ILE A 329 12.23 38.84 -17.77
N PRO A 330 12.47 40.03 -18.34
CA PRO A 330 11.50 41.11 -18.33
C PRO A 330 10.34 40.86 -19.29
N GLY A 331 9.27 41.65 -19.16
CA GLY A 331 8.19 41.72 -20.15
C GLY A 331 6.99 40.80 -19.92
N PHE A 332 7.04 39.91 -18.91
CA PHE A 332 5.86 39.14 -18.53
C PHE A 332 4.77 40.04 -17.95
N LYS A 333 3.55 39.96 -18.52
CA LYS A 333 2.36 40.67 -18.02
C LYS A 333 1.33 39.70 -17.47
N THR A 334 0.81 38.86 -18.36
CA THR A 334 -0.14 37.79 -18.06
C THR A 334 0.10 36.66 -19.05
N ILE A 335 -0.35 35.44 -18.72
CA ILE A 335 -0.21 34.29 -19.61
C ILE A 335 -0.75 34.59 -21.02
N THR A 336 -1.94 35.17 -21.12
CA THR A 336 -2.58 35.49 -22.41
C THR A 336 -1.82 36.56 -23.20
N ARG A 337 -1.26 37.58 -22.54
CA ARG A 337 -0.54 38.68 -23.21
C ARG A 337 0.93 38.37 -23.50
N SER A 338 1.47 37.33 -22.87
CA SER A 338 2.86 36.94 -22.96
C SER A 338 3.02 35.53 -23.52
N LYS A 339 2.04 35.03 -24.30
CA LYS A 339 2.01 33.65 -24.79
C LYS A 339 3.24 33.32 -25.64
N GLU A 340 3.61 34.21 -26.55
CA GLU A 340 4.72 34.08 -27.49
C GLU A 340 6.06 34.11 -26.74
N LEU A 341 6.18 35.06 -25.80
CA LEU A 341 7.34 35.15 -24.91
C LEU A 341 7.51 33.88 -24.05
N ILE A 342 6.42 33.32 -23.54
CA ILE A 342 6.43 32.03 -22.81
C ILE A 342 6.86 30.92 -23.76
N LYS A 343 6.27 30.83 -24.95
CA LYS A 343 6.57 29.80 -25.93
C LYS A 343 8.06 29.79 -26.29
N GLU A 344 8.63 30.94 -26.64
CA GLU A 344 10.06 31.10 -26.95
C GLU A 344 10.94 30.67 -25.78
N LEU A 345 10.61 31.10 -24.57
CA LEU A 345 11.34 30.75 -23.37
C LEU A 345 11.39 29.23 -23.16
N ILE A 346 10.22 28.58 -23.25
CA ILE A 346 10.13 27.15 -23.01
C ILE A 346 10.86 26.38 -24.11
N MET A 347 10.59 26.68 -25.39
CA MET A 347 11.24 26.00 -26.53
C MET A 347 12.76 26.14 -26.53
N LYS A 348 13.31 27.26 -26.05
CA LYS A 348 14.76 27.44 -25.90
C LYS A 348 15.39 26.54 -24.82
N ASN A 349 14.58 26.05 -23.89
CA ASN A 349 15.05 25.40 -22.66
C ASN A 349 14.76 23.90 -22.59
N ILE A 350 13.94 23.37 -23.49
CA ILE A 350 13.61 21.95 -23.57
C ILE A 350 14.16 21.36 -24.88
N ASP A 351 14.83 20.22 -24.79
CA ASP A 351 15.19 19.41 -25.96
C ASP A 351 14.02 18.47 -26.24
N ILE A 352 13.17 18.80 -27.21
CA ILE A 352 12.17 17.87 -27.73
C ILE A 352 12.89 17.05 -28.80
N LYS A 353 13.31 15.83 -28.44
CA LYS A 353 13.88 14.88 -29.40
C LYS A 353 12.81 14.17 -30.19
#